data_AF-A0A0P1GRW7-F1
#
_entry.id   AF-A0A0P1GRW7-F1
#
_cell.length_a   1.000
_cell.length_b   1.000
_cell.length_c   1.000
_cell.angle_alpha   90.00
_cell.angle_beta   90.00
_cell.angle_gamma   90.00
#
_symmetry.space_group_name_H-M   'P 1'
#
loop_
_entity.id
_entity.type
_entity.pdbx_description
1 polymer ?
#
loop_
_entity_poly.entity_id
_entity_poly.type
_entity_poly.pdbx_seq_one_letter_code
_entity_poly.pdbx_strand_id
1 'polypeptide(L)'
;MQDLADHVTSLIEAEISAHDASARAGRMLLDDFQRLRVKRPRQITVNFSGGITQKCWTVTRSNGDYSTVYLPTAGYFSLCVDSDFGPLDIGVHGPALRVFSAV
;
A
#
# COMPACT_ATOMS: atom_id res chain seq x y z
N MET A 1 -6.58 8.81 20.73
CA MET A 1 -5.59 8.02 19.97
C MET A 1 -6.28 7.69 18.66
N GLN A 2 -5.85 8.28 17.54
CA GLN A 2 -6.50 8.07 16.26
C GLN A 2 -6.31 6.60 15.85
N ASP A 3 -7.39 5.94 15.42
CA ASP A 3 -7.27 4.59 14.87
C ASP A 3 -6.48 4.68 13.56
N LEU A 4 -5.28 4.09 13.54
CA LEU A 4 -4.42 4.10 12.36
C LEU A 4 -5.08 3.42 11.16
N ALA A 5 -5.97 2.44 11.38
CA ALA A 5 -6.69 1.82 10.28
C ALA A 5 -7.67 2.80 9.60
N ASP A 6 -8.37 3.61 10.38
CA ASP A 6 -9.27 4.64 9.87
C ASP A 6 -8.48 5.77 9.18
N HIS A 7 -7.34 6.14 9.75
CA HIS A 7 -6.43 7.12 9.13
C HIS A 7 -5.94 6.64 7.76
N VAL A 8 -5.44 5.41 7.66
CA VAL A 8 -5.00 4.79 6.40
C VAL A 8 -6.13 4.74 5.38
N THR A 9 -7.33 4.32 5.83
CA THR A 9 -8.52 4.29 4.98
C THR A 9 -8.84 5.67 4.42
N SER A 10 -8.78 6.71 5.26
CA SER A 10 -9.05 8.10 4.86
C SER A 10 -8.05 8.62 3.84
N LEU A 11 -6.76 8.32 4.01
CA LEU A 11 -5.70 8.70 3.05
C LEU A 11 -5.94 8.05 1.68
N ILE A 12 -6.26 6.75 1.66
CA ILE A 12 -6.54 6.01 0.43
C ILE A 12 -7.78 6.58 -0.28
N GLU A 13 -8.83 6.92 0.46
CA GLU A 13 -10.05 7.48 -0.13
C GLU A 13 -9.86 8.88 -0.70
N ALA A 14 -9.09 9.72 -0.02
CA ALA A 14 -8.71 11.02 -0.55
C ALA A 14 -7.93 10.88 -1.86
N GLU A 15 -6.99 9.94 -1.92
CA GLU A 15 -6.20 9.69 -3.13
C GLU A 15 -7.04 9.12 -4.27
N ILE A 16 -7.91 8.14 -4.01
CA ILE A 16 -8.84 7.60 -5.01
C ILE A 16 -9.76 8.69 -5.56
N SER A 17 -10.26 9.57 -4.69
CA SER A 17 -11.15 10.67 -5.10
C SER A 17 -10.44 11.71 -5.96
N ALA A 18 -9.12 11.88 -5.79
CA ALA A 18 -8.31 12.84 -6.54
C ALA A 18 -7.72 12.24 -7.82
N HIS A 19 -7.78 10.92 -8.02
CA HIS A 19 -7.17 10.22 -9.13
C HIS A 19 -7.90 10.49 -10.46
N ASP A 20 -7.14 10.80 -11.51
CA ASP A 20 -7.70 11.00 -12.85
C ASP A 20 -7.98 9.66 -13.55
N ALA A 21 -9.27 9.33 -13.65
CA ALA A 21 -9.78 8.16 -14.36
C ALA A 21 -10.34 8.48 -15.75
N SER A 22 -10.02 9.65 -16.33
CA SER A 22 -10.48 10.04 -17.68
C SER A 22 -9.83 9.20 -18.80
N ALA A 23 -8.57 8.79 -18.62
CA ALA A 23 -7.86 7.91 -19.53
C ALA A 23 -8.06 6.43 -19.19
N ARG A 24 -7.91 5.55 -20.20
CA ARG A 24 -8.03 4.10 -20.02
C ARG A 24 -7.05 3.56 -18.96
N ALA A 25 -5.79 4.01 -19.01
CA ALA A 25 -4.77 3.58 -18.06
C ALA A 25 -5.15 3.94 -16.61
N GLY A 26 -5.65 5.15 -16.38
CA GLY A 26 -6.11 5.61 -15.07
C GLY A 26 -7.26 4.76 -14.51
N ARG A 27 -8.23 4.37 -15.35
CA ARG A 27 -9.32 3.46 -14.96
C ARG A 27 -8.81 2.07 -14.59
N MET A 28 -7.97 1.48 -15.44
CA MET A 28 -7.45 0.13 -15.20
C MET A 28 -6.65 0.06 -13.90
N LEU A 29 -5.80 1.07 -13.64
CA LEU A 29 -5.07 1.18 -12.38
C LEU A 29 -6.02 1.22 -11.17
N LEU A 30 -7.05 2.06 -11.24
CA LEU A 30 -7.99 2.20 -10.14
C LEU A 30 -8.81 0.92 -9.90
N ASP A 31 -9.25 0.25 -10.97
CA ASP A 31 -9.99 -1.02 -10.89
C ASP A 31 -9.13 -2.13 -10.27
N ASP A 32 -7.87 -2.25 -10.69
CA ASP A 32 -6.92 -3.23 -10.14
C ASP A 32 -6.61 -2.94 -8.67
N PHE A 33 -6.35 -1.67 -8.33
CA PHE A 33 -6.13 -1.26 -6.95
C PHE A 33 -7.34 -1.57 -6.07
N GLN A 34 -8.55 -1.22 -6.51
CA GLN A 34 -9.78 -1.46 -5.76
C GLN A 34 -10.08 -2.95 -5.57
N ARG A 35 -9.77 -3.79 -6.57
CA ARG A 35 -9.90 -5.25 -6.47
C ARG A 35 -9.02 -5.80 -5.35
N LEU A 36 -7.81 -5.29 -5.20
CA LEU A 36 -6.85 -5.78 -4.21
C LEU A 36 -6.94 -5.05 -2.87
N ARG A 37 -7.54 -3.85 -2.82
CA ARG A 37 -7.65 -3.01 -1.61
C ARG A 37 -8.22 -3.77 -0.43
N VAL A 38 -7.51 -3.73 0.68
CA VAL A 38 -7.98 -4.21 1.98
C VAL A 38 -8.92 -3.16 2.57
N LYS A 39 -10.18 -3.54 2.82
CA LYS A 39 -11.20 -2.62 3.36
C LYS A 39 -11.01 -2.29 4.85
N ARG A 40 -10.28 -3.13 5.58
CA ARG A 40 -9.92 -2.93 6.99
C ARG A 40 -8.43 -3.14 7.15
N PRO A 41 -7.60 -2.09 7.03
CA PRO A 41 -6.16 -2.19 7.22
C PRO A 41 -5.80 -2.89 8.52
N ARG A 42 -4.88 -3.83 8.47
CA ARG A 42 -4.40 -4.58 9.64
C ARG A 42 -2.91 -4.36 9.84
N GLN A 43 -2.50 -4.28 11.09
CA GLN A 43 -1.09 -4.21 11.42
C GLN A 43 -0.40 -5.54 11.10
N ILE A 44 0.68 -5.48 10.33
CA ILE A 44 1.55 -6.58 9.95
C ILE A 44 3.02 -6.21 10.25
N THR A 45 3.88 -7.22 10.30
CA THR A 45 5.33 -7.02 10.33
C THR A 45 5.86 -7.01 8.90
N VAL A 46 6.62 -6.00 8.52
CA VAL A 46 7.27 -5.87 7.21
C VAL A 46 8.78 -5.83 7.40
N ASN A 47 9.50 -6.54 6.55
CA ASN A 47 10.95 -6.55 6.51
C ASN A 47 11.47 -5.34 5.74
N PHE A 48 12.59 -4.79 6.16
CA PHE A 48 13.28 -3.72 5.47
C PHE A 48 14.74 -4.11 5.24
N SER A 49 15.37 -3.47 4.25
CA SER A 49 16.80 -3.59 4.02
C SER A 49 17.61 -3.34 5.30
N GLY A 50 18.66 -4.13 5.52
CA GLY A 50 19.44 -4.09 6.77
C GLY A 50 18.96 -5.03 7.88
N GLY A 51 17.98 -5.91 7.59
CA GLY A 51 17.55 -6.96 8.52
C GLY A 51 16.65 -6.46 9.66
N ILE A 52 16.07 -5.26 9.51
CA ILE A 52 15.14 -4.69 10.49
C ILE A 52 13.69 -4.98 10.08
N THR A 53 12.80 -4.96 11.06
CA THR A 53 11.36 -5.09 10.83
C THR A 53 10.62 -3.91 11.43
N GLN A 54 9.51 -3.52 10.80
CA GLN A 54 8.61 -2.48 11.31
C GLN A 54 7.16 -2.94 11.26
N LYS A 55 6.32 -2.29 12.07
CA LYS A 55 4.86 -2.47 12.02
C LYS A 55 4.28 -1.55 10.95
N CYS A 56 3.64 -2.16 9.95
CA CYS A 56 3.00 -1.48 8.83
C CYS A 56 1.53 -1.90 8.74
N TRP A 57 0.72 -1.15 8.01
CA TRP A 57 -0.70 -1.42 7.84
C TRP A 57 -0.97 -1.90 6.42
N THR A 58 -1.72 -2.98 6.26
CA THR A 58 -2.06 -3.51 4.94
C THR A 58 -2.92 -2.55 4.13
N VAL A 59 -2.60 -2.37 2.85
CA VAL A 59 -3.35 -1.50 1.94
C VAL A 59 -3.94 -2.30 0.79
N THR A 60 -3.13 -3.16 0.17
CA THR A 60 -3.60 -4.14 -0.82
C THR A 60 -3.28 -5.56 -0.36
N ARG A 61 -4.08 -6.52 -0.80
CA ARG A 61 -3.71 -7.92 -0.78
C ARG A 61 -2.58 -8.14 -1.77
N SER A 62 -1.74 -9.14 -1.50
CA SER A 62 -0.76 -9.59 -2.49
C SER A 62 -1.44 -10.01 -3.79
N ASN A 63 -0.82 -9.66 -4.91
CA ASN A 63 -1.17 -10.14 -6.24
C ASN A 63 -0.40 -11.42 -6.65
N GLY A 64 0.41 -11.99 -5.76
CA GLY A 64 1.32 -13.10 -6.01
C GLY A 64 2.79 -12.71 -5.98
N ASP A 65 3.08 -11.42 -6.23
CA ASP A 65 4.45 -10.89 -6.27
C ASP A 65 4.61 -9.66 -5.37
N TYR A 66 3.59 -8.80 -5.32
CA TYR A 66 3.65 -7.50 -4.65
C TYR A 66 2.41 -7.21 -3.81
N SER A 67 2.63 -6.43 -2.75
CA SER A 67 1.58 -5.81 -1.94
C SER A 67 1.96 -4.39 -1.56
N THR A 68 0.97 -3.59 -1.18
CA THR A 68 1.16 -2.21 -0.71
C THR A 68 0.84 -2.15 0.77
N VAL A 69 1.66 -1.41 1.51
CA VAL A 69 1.50 -1.18 2.95
C VAL A 69 1.64 0.30 3.28
N TYR A 70 1.12 0.72 4.42
CA TYR A 70 1.36 2.04 5.00
C TYR A 70 2.40 1.94 6.12
N LEU A 71 3.38 2.84 6.11
CA LEU A 71 4.43 2.95 7.12
C LEU A 71 4.16 4.15 8.04
N PRO A 72 3.64 3.95 9.27
CA PRO A 72 3.25 5.08 10.12
C PRO A 72 4.42 5.93 10.60
N THR A 73 5.62 5.35 10.72
CA THR A 73 6.82 6.09 11.18
C THR A 73 7.26 7.16 10.18
N ALA A 74 6.91 7.00 8.91
CA ALA A 74 7.28 7.94 7.84
C ALA A 74 6.07 8.62 7.17
N GLY A 75 4.84 8.13 7.42
CA GLY A 75 3.62 8.76 6.93
C GLY A 75 3.32 8.54 5.44
N TYR A 76 3.86 7.47 4.84
CA TYR A 76 3.68 7.16 3.42
C TYR A 76 3.33 5.69 3.17
N PHE A 77 3.04 5.38 1.90
CA PHE A 77 2.86 4.01 1.43
C PHE A 77 4.14 3.46 0.83
N SER A 78 4.30 2.14 0.93
CA SER A 78 5.43 1.40 0.38
C SER A 78 4.95 0.20 -0.42
N LEU A 79 5.67 -0.06 -1.52
CA LEU A 79 5.57 -1.32 -2.24
C LEU A 79 6.44 -2.37 -1.54
N CYS A 80 5.85 -3.53 -1.28
CA CYS A 80 6.53 -4.69 -0.78
C CYS A 80 6.50 -5.80 -1.82
N VAL A 81 7.60 -6.54 -1.94
CA VAL A 81 7.62 -7.83 -2.63
C VAL A 81 7.28 -8.93 -1.63
N ASP A 82 6.58 -9.95 -2.09
CA ASP A 82 6.40 -11.18 -1.32
C ASP A 82 7.72 -11.94 -1.25
N SER A 83 8.10 -12.38 -0.04
CA SER A 83 9.31 -13.15 0.18
C SER A 83 9.04 -14.29 1.16
N ASP A 84 9.98 -15.25 1.24
CA ASP A 84 9.89 -16.38 2.18
C ASP A 84 9.80 -15.95 3.66
N PHE A 85 10.23 -14.73 3.98
CA PHE A 85 10.19 -14.14 5.32
C PHE A 85 9.00 -13.20 5.54
N GLY A 86 8.03 -13.20 4.61
CA GLY A 86 6.92 -12.24 4.56
C GLY A 86 7.23 -11.02 3.70
N PRO A 87 6.38 -9.99 3.70
CA PRO A 87 6.55 -8.82 2.84
C PRO A 87 7.86 -8.08 3.13
N LEU A 88 8.57 -7.72 2.07
CA LEU A 88 9.83 -6.98 2.11
C LEU A 88 9.67 -5.65 1.36
N ASP A 89 9.92 -4.55 2.05
CA ASP A 89 10.03 -3.22 1.48
C ASP A 89 11.21 -3.14 0.49
N ILE A 90 10.94 -2.67 -0.73
CA ILE A 90 11.93 -2.55 -1.81
C ILE A 90 12.35 -1.10 -2.11
N GLY A 91 12.06 -0.16 -1.22
CA GLY A 91 12.45 1.25 -1.37
C GLY A 91 11.59 2.10 -2.31
N VAL A 92 10.43 1.58 -2.75
CA VAL A 92 9.47 2.34 -3.58
C VAL A 92 8.40 2.94 -2.68
N HIS A 93 8.50 4.24 -2.42
CA HIS A 93 7.67 4.96 -1.44
C HIS A 93 6.86 6.11 -2.06
N GLY A 94 5.73 6.45 -1.45
CA GLY A 94 4.91 7.59 -1.87
C GLY A 94 3.41 7.41 -1.62
N PRO A 95 2.56 8.06 -2.44
CA PRO A 95 1.12 7.81 -2.47
C PRO A 95 0.78 6.37 -2.87
N ALA A 96 -0.37 5.85 -2.42
CA ALA A 96 -0.74 4.45 -2.54
C ALA A 96 -0.89 3.99 -3.99
N LEU A 97 -1.59 4.77 -4.83
CA LEU A 97 -1.78 4.44 -6.24
C LEU A 97 -0.46 4.53 -7.00
N ARG A 98 0.40 5.50 -6.65
CA ARG A 98 1.71 5.67 -7.28
C ARG A 98 2.61 4.46 -7.03
N VAL A 99 2.74 4.03 -5.77
CA VAL A 99 3.59 2.87 -5.44
C VAL A 99 2.99 1.57 -6.00
N PHE A 100 1.66 1.45 -6.03
CA PHE A 100 0.98 0.31 -6.63
C PHE A 100 1.19 0.23 -8.15
N SER A 101 1.24 1.37 -8.85
CA SER A 101 1.49 1.44 -10.30
C SER A 101 2.94 1.23 -10.73
N ALA A 102 3.86 1.00 -9.79
CA ALA A 102 5.29 0.87 -10.09
C ALA A 102 5.65 -0.49 -10.72
N VAL A 103 4.69 -1.41 -10.79
CA VAL A 103 4.82 -2.80 -11.30
C VAL A 103 3.71 -3.15 -12.26
#